data_AF-A0A9E3XTH8-F1
#
_entry.id   AF-A0A9E3XTH8-F1
#
_cell.length_a   1.000
_cell.length_b   1.000
_cell.length_c   1.000
_cell.angle_alpha   90.00
_cell.angle_beta   90.00
_cell.angle_gamma   90.00
#
_symmetry.space_group_name_H-M   'P 1'
#
loop_
_entity.id
_entity.type
_entity.pdbx_description
1 polymer ?
#
loop_
_entity_poly.entity_id
_entity_poly.type
_entity_poly.pdbx_seq_one_letter_code
_entity_poly.pdbx_strand_id
1 'polypeptide(L)'
;ATPSVPDAATRDALVGIPTGDGRIIVVDIPDGVIGRAGDHAGHTHAPAPQQRELPGRGFAGAGDAFRGASQQREQQQIEAEVKDIQAKFAALGIRPEEGNGPVKAYFQPDFPNAAYAPDGIPEFGSARDSITVGVDPRSGQSFGESEDVIAHELAHRVVDHMTKHPLSMNPTSEDVAIHESLADTFAALVDDDDPWTLGEDLVEPVRIMDHPERLGHPGNVSDLKKILVPGGEHMVPVGRDRRTGKVVEAPDWHVVAGIPNKAASMIGKELGKDELGKIYINAIRKYLQPGKEIEGLASATLKSAEELYGAQSKQLQTTKDAWDAVGVLELLDKQH
;
A
#
# COMPACT_ATOMS: atom_id res chain seq x y z
N ALA A 1 -10.41 -37.72 -7.17
CA ALA A 1 -10.93 -36.34 -7.08
C ALA A 1 -9.75 -35.45 -6.73
N THR A 2 -9.21 -34.73 -7.70
CA THR A 2 -8.15 -33.74 -7.52
C THR A 2 -8.77 -32.46 -6.95
N PRO A 3 -8.20 -31.82 -5.91
CA PRO A 3 -8.69 -30.53 -5.46
C PRO A 3 -8.26 -29.47 -6.47
N SER A 4 -9.24 -28.77 -7.02
CA SER A 4 -9.07 -27.59 -7.86
C SER A 4 -8.40 -26.47 -7.05
N VAL A 5 -7.25 -26.00 -7.54
CA VAL A 5 -6.60 -24.76 -7.11
C VAL A 5 -7.54 -23.58 -7.45
N PRO A 6 -7.85 -22.66 -6.53
CA PRO A 6 -8.53 -21.42 -6.90
C PRO A 6 -7.61 -20.54 -7.73
N ASP A 7 -8.09 -20.14 -8.91
CA ASP A 7 -7.47 -19.22 -9.85
C ASP A 7 -7.25 -17.83 -9.21
N ALA A 8 -6.17 -17.16 -9.64
CA ALA A 8 -5.70 -15.87 -9.13
C ALA A 8 -6.81 -14.79 -9.15
N ALA A 9 -7.16 -14.27 -7.97
CA ALA A 9 -7.88 -13.02 -7.87
C ALA A 9 -6.91 -11.88 -8.25
N THR A 10 -7.34 -11.02 -9.17
CA THR A 10 -6.64 -9.79 -9.55
C THR A 10 -6.34 -8.97 -8.28
N ARG A 11 -5.06 -8.64 -8.12
CA ARG A 11 -4.49 -7.95 -6.97
C ARG A 11 -4.59 -6.45 -7.20
N ASP A 12 -5.71 -5.88 -6.80
CA ASP A 12 -5.87 -4.42 -6.78
C ASP A 12 -5.50 -3.94 -5.37
N ALA A 13 -4.22 -3.62 -5.16
CA ALA A 13 -3.81 -2.77 -4.05
C ALA A 13 -4.25 -1.35 -4.42
N LEU A 14 -5.39 -0.93 -3.87
CA LEU A 14 -5.92 0.42 -4.03
C LEU A 14 -5.47 1.22 -2.82
N VAL A 15 -4.39 2.01 -2.93
CA VAL A 15 -4.04 2.99 -1.90
C VAL A 15 -5.27 3.83 -1.60
N GLY A 16 -5.75 3.71 -0.36
CA GLY A 16 -6.91 4.44 0.10
C GLY A 16 -6.58 5.90 0.32
N ILE A 17 -7.16 6.82 -0.45
CA ILE A 17 -6.99 8.26 -0.22
C ILE A 17 -7.91 8.72 0.93
N PRO A 18 -7.40 9.09 2.11
CA PRO A 18 -8.23 9.62 3.18
C PRO A 18 -8.73 11.00 2.75
N THR A 19 -9.99 11.28 3.00
CA THR A 19 -10.62 12.59 2.82
C THR A 19 -10.73 13.26 4.19
N GLY A 20 -10.68 14.60 4.22
CA GLY A 20 -10.84 15.39 5.44
C GLY A 20 -12.14 15.21 6.25
N ASP A 21 -13.06 14.31 5.85
CA ASP A 21 -14.20 13.86 6.67
C ASP A 21 -14.06 12.41 7.19
N GLY A 22 -12.89 11.79 7.05
CA GLY A 22 -12.58 10.44 7.52
C GLY A 22 -12.90 9.33 6.53
N ARG A 23 -13.43 9.64 5.33
CA ARG A 23 -13.68 8.62 4.29
C ARG A 23 -12.42 8.32 3.51
N ILE A 24 -12.18 7.06 3.17
CA ILE A 24 -11.20 6.70 2.15
C ILE A 24 -11.89 6.64 0.79
N ILE A 25 -11.38 7.37 -0.21
CA ILE A 25 -11.77 7.14 -1.61
C ILE A 25 -11.06 5.86 -2.06
N VAL A 26 -11.74 4.74 -1.90
CA VAL A 26 -11.48 3.57 -2.72
C VAL A 26 -12.06 3.90 -4.09
N VAL A 27 -11.21 4.19 -5.09
CA VAL A 27 -11.70 4.27 -6.47
C VAL A 27 -11.99 2.84 -6.90
N ASP A 28 -13.26 2.48 -6.74
CA ASP A 28 -13.87 1.25 -7.23
C ASP A 28 -13.60 1.16 -8.75
N ILE A 29 -12.63 0.35 -9.19
CA ILE A 29 -12.50 -0.01 -10.60
C ILE A 29 -13.66 -0.99 -10.87
N PRO A 30 -14.68 -0.63 -11.65
CA PRO A 30 -15.91 -1.42 -11.71
C PRO A 30 -15.65 -2.84 -12.23
N ASP A 31 -16.16 -3.84 -11.50
CA ASP A 31 -16.26 -5.23 -11.94
C ASP A 31 -16.92 -5.31 -13.33
N GLY A 32 -16.12 -5.63 -14.36
CA GLY A 32 -16.65 -5.84 -15.72
C GLY A 32 -15.67 -5.72 -16.89
N VAL A 33 -14.43 -5.29 -16.69
CA VAL A 33 -13.46 -5.10 -17.80
C VAL A 33 -12.58 -6.33 -18.07
N ILE A 34 -12.63 -7.35 -17.22
CA ILE A 34 -11.90 -8.62 -17.45
C ILE A 34 -12.75 -9.58 -18.29
N GLY A 35 -12.96 -9.21 -19.55
CA GLY A 35 -13.50 -10.09 -20.58
C GLY A 35 -12.38 -10.88 -21.26
N ARG A 36 -12.44 -12.21 -21.19
CA ARG A 36 -11.62 -13.12 -22.00
C ARG A 36 -11.62 -12.67 -23.47
N ALA A 37 -10.44 -12.67 -24.09
CA ALA A 37 -10.32 -12.65 -25.55
C ALA A 37 -11.09 -13.85 -26.14
N GLY A 38 -12.20 -13.58 -26.82
CA GLY A 38 -12.99 -14.60 -27.50
C GLY A 38 -14.42 -14.16 -27.80
N ASP A 39 -14.66 -13.86 -29.08
CA ASP A 39 -15.93 -13.79 -29.81
C ASP A 39 -16.80 -12.52 -29.73
N HIS A 40 -16.99 -11.96 -30.94
CA HIS A 40 -17.93 -10.89 -31.30
C HIS A 40 -19.40 -11.22 -30.96
N ALA A 41 -20.12 -10.26 -30.39
CA ALA A 41 -21.45 -9.81 -30.84
C ALA A 41 -21.89 -8.59 -30.00
N GLY A 42 -22.38 -7.55 -30.66
CA GLY A 42 -22.56 -6.22 -30.07
C GLY A 42 -23.72 -6.08 -29.10
N HIS A 43 -23.62 -5.07 -28.24
CA HIS A 43 -24.75 -4.33 -27.68
C HIS A 43 -24.37 -2.86 -27.43
N THR A 44 -25.35 -2.00 -27.66
CA THR A 44 -25.32 -0.55 -27.81
C THR A 44 -25.03 0.20 -26.51
N HIS A 45 -24.09 1.16 -26.53
CA HIS A 45 -23.86 2.13 -25.46
C HIS A 45 -24.87 3.28 -25.51
N ALA A 46 -25.38 3.67 -24.33
CA ALA A 46 -26.09 4.92 -24.12
C ALA A 46 -25.09 6.10 -24.03
N PRO A 47 -25.45 7.32 -24.48
CA PRO A 47 -24.50 8.42 -24.59
C PRO A 47 -24.21 9.08 -23.23
N ALA A 48 -22.95 9.46 -23.04
CA ALA A 48 -22.48 10.32 -21.96
C ALA A 48 -23.11 11.74 -22.04
N PRO A 49 -23.26 12.46 -20.91
CA PRO A 49 -23.86 13.79 -20.93
C PRO A 49 -22.92 14.80 -21.61
N GLN A 50 -23.48 15.54 -22.56
CA GLN A 50 -22.82 16.56 -23.37
C GLN A 50 -22.24 17.69 -22.51
N GLN A 51 -20.91 17.89 -22.57
CA GLN A 51 -20.31 19.17 -22.22
C GLN A 51 -20.69 20.20 -23.29
N ARG A 52 -21.22 21.35 -22.86
CA ARG A 52 -21.49 22.48 -23.75
C ARG A 52 -20.15 23.11 -24.18
N GLU A 53 -19.80 22.96 -25.45
CA GLU A 53 -18.74 23.73 -26.09
C GLU A 53 -19.13 25.22 -26.17
N LEU A 54 -18.25 26.09 -25.69
CA LEU A 54 -18.25 27.52 -26.01
C LEU A 54 -17.30 27.73 -27.20
N PRO A 55 -17.67 28.55 -28.21
CA PRO A 55 -16.92 28.66 -29.46
C PRO A 55 -15.58 29.37 -29.25
N GLY A 56 -14.52 28.71 -29.70
CA GLY A 56 -13.14 29.07 -29.38
C GLY A 56 -12.55 30.28 -30.10
N ARG A 57 -11.40 30.72 -29.57
CA ARG A 57 -10.29 31.28 -30.35
C ARG A 57 -9.05 30.46 -30.06
N GLY A 58 -8.40 30.02 -31.13
CA GLY A 58 -7.35 29.00 -31.13
C GLY A 58 -6.14 29.31 -30.25
N PHE A 59 -5.90 28.39 -29.31
CA PHE A 59 -4.60 28.10 -28.69
C PHE A 59 -4.42 26.57 -28.49
N ALA A 60 -5.11 25.73 -29.27
CA ALA A 60 -5.09 24.27 -29.09
C ALA A 60 -3.68 23.67 -29.19
N GLY A 61 -2.84 24.15 -30.13
CA GLY A 61 -1.49 23.59 -30.32
C GLY A 61 -0.47 23.95 -29.23
N ALA A 62 -0.65 25.07 -28.51
CA ALA A 62 0.28 25.46 -27.44
C ALA A 62 -0.10 24.83 -26.10
N GLY A 63 -1.41 24.69 -25.83
CA GLY A 63 -1.93 24.02 -24.64
C GLY A 63 -1.61 22.52 -24.61
N ASP A 64 -1.77 21.84 -25.75
CA ASP A 64 -1.47 20.40 -25.85
C ASP A 64 0.03 20.13 -25.82
N ALA A 65 0.84 20.96 -26.49
CA ALA A 65 2.30 20.86 -26.41
C ALA A 65 2.83 21.16 -25.01
N PHE A 66 2.26 22.15 -24.31
CA PHE A 66 2.62 22.46 -22.93
C PHE A 66 2.21 21.32 -21.97
N ARG A 67 1.01 20.77 -22.14
CA ARG A 67 0.52 19.62 -21.36
C ARG A 67 1.40 18.38 -21.59
N GLY A 68 1.75 18.08 -22.84
CA GLY A 68 2.66 16.98 -23.17
C GLY A 68 4.07 17.18 -22.61
N ALA A 69 4.61 18.41 -22.67
CA ALA A 69 5.90 18.73 -22.05
C ALA A 69 5.86 18.65 -20.52
N SER A 70 4.72 18.96 -19.89
CA SER A 70 4.55 18.81 -18.45
C SER A 70 4.51 17.35 -18.02
N GLN A 71 3.74 16.52 -18.73
CA GLN A 71 3.67 15.07 -18.45
C GLN A 71 5.03 14.39 -18.66
N GLN A 72 5.81 14.81 -19.66
CA GLN A 72 7.18 14.29 -19.86
C GLN A 72 8.13 14.67 -18.73
N ARG A 73 8.02 15.88 -18.17
CA ARG A 73 8.82 16.28 -17.01
C ARG A 73 8.45 15.46 -15.78
N GLU A 74 7.16 15.29 -15.53
CA GLU A 74 6.64 14.49 -14.42
C GLU A 74 7.12 13.03 -14.51
N GLN A 75 7.01 12.44 -15.70
CA GLN A 75 7.54 11.10 -15.98
C GLN A 75 9.05 11.00 -15.66
N GLN A 76 9.85 11.99 -16.07
CA GLN A 76 11.29 12.00 -15.79
C GLN A 76 11.59 12.16 -14.30
N GLN A 77 10.79 12.95 -13.58
CA GLN A 77 10.92 13.15 -12.14
C GLN A 77 10.63 11.84 -11.39
N ILE A 78 9.50 11.19 -11.67
CA ILE A 78 9.15 9.89 -11.06
C ILE A 78 10.23 8.84 -11.36
N GLU A 79 10.75 8.78 -12.58
CA GLU A 79 11.85 7.87 -12.93
C GLU A 79 13.18 8.18 -12.24
N ALA A 80 13.41 9.44 -11.83
CA ALA A 80 14.58 9.82 -11.05
C ALA A 80 14.37 9.45 -9.58
N GLU A 81 13.22 9.80 -9.02
CA GLU A 81 12.82 9.52 -7.65
C GLU A 81 12.88 8.01 -7.33
N VAL A 82 12.33 7.17 -8.22
CA VAL A 82 12.42 5.71 -8.09
C VAL A 82 13.88 5.23 -8.00
N LYS A 83 14.80 5.83 -8.75
CA LYS A 83 16.22 5.43 -8.69
C LYS A 83 16.88 5.87 -7.38
N ASP A 84 16.52 7.04 -6.87
CA ASP A 84 17.05 7.57 -5.63
C ASP A 84 16.56 6.75 -4.44
N ILE A 85 15.27 6.41 -4.39
CA ILE A 85 14.70 5.48 -3.41
C ILE A 85 15.35 4.09 -3.52
N GLN A 86 15.56 3.57 -4.74
CA GLN A 86 16.26 2.29 -4.92
C GLN A 86 17.68 2.32 -4.33
N ALA A 87 18.37 3.46 -4.42
CA ALA A 87 19.68 3.63 -3.80
C ALA A 87 19.58 3.67 -2.27
N LYS A 88 18.55 4.32 -1.70
CA LYS A 88 18.28 4.31 -0.26
C LYS A 88 17.95 2.89 0.24
N PHE A 89 17.09 2.14 -0.46
CA PHE A 89 16.83 0.72 -0.19
C PHE A 89 18.07 -0.16 -0.31
N ALA A 90 18.96 0.12 -1.28
CA ALA A 90 20.22 -0.59 -1.40
C ALA A 90 21.14 -0.31 -0.20
N ALA A 91 21.14 0.91 0.34
CA ALA A 91 21.88 1.27 1.56
C ALA A 91 21.36 0.53 2.81
N LEU A 92 20.07 0.21 2.86
CA LEU A 92 19.48 -0.69 3.87
C LEU A 92 19.85 -2.17 3.67
N GLY A 93 20.55 -2.50 2.58
CA GLY A 93 20.99 -3.86 2.24
C GLY A 93 19.92 -4.69 1.52
N ILE A 94 18.92 -4.05 0.89
CA ILE A 94 17.89 -4.71 0.08
C ILE A 94 18.46 -4.98 -1.30
N ARG A 95 18.50 -6.26 -1.69
CA ARG A 95 19.20 -6.71 -2.91
C ARG A 95 18.32 -6.58 -4.16
N PRO A 96 18.91 -6.50 -5.37
CA PRO A 96 18.12 -6.41 -6.60
C PRO A 96 17.08 -7.53 -6.77
N GLU A 97 17.42 -8.76 -6.40
CA GLU A 97 16.51 -9.91 -6.46
C GLU A 97 15.39 -9.89 -5.40
N GLU A 98 15.54 -9.06 -4.36
CA GLU A 98 14.51 -8.82 -3.34
C GLU A 98 13.59 -7.66 -3.72
N GLY A 99 13.41 -7.41 -5.03
CA GLY A 99 12.49 -6.38 -5.52
C GLY A 99 13.08 -4.96 -5.58
N ASN A 100 14.38 -4.78 -5.30
CA ASN A 100 15.08 -3.49 -5.44
C ASN A 100 15.85 -3.35 -6.76
N GLY A 101 15.69 -4.29 -7.70
CA GLY A 101 16.29 -4.22 -9.03
C GLY A 101 15.57 -3.23 -9.95
N PRO A 102 16.10 -2.93 -11.15
CA PRO A 102 15.47 -1.99 -12.09
C PRO A 102 13.98 -2.25 -12.28
N VAL A 103 13.18 -1.18 -12.21
CA VAL A 103 11.71 -1.22 -12.34
C VAL A 103 11.27 -0.10 -13.28
N LYS A 104 10.17 -0.32 -13.99
CA LYS A 104 9.55 0.75 -14.79
C LYS A 104 8.61 1.55 -13.91
N ALA A 105 8.63 2.86 -14.08
CA ALA A 105 7.67 3.77 -13.47
C ALA A 105 6.88 4.48 -14.58
N TYR A 106 5.60 4.71 -14.36
CA TYR A 106 4.69 5.35 -15.31
C TYR A 106 3.97 6.50 -14.63
N PHE A 107 4.03 7.69 -15.21
CA PHE A 107 3.13 8.78 -14.85
C PHE A 107 1.85 8.68 -15.68
N GLN A 108 0.72 8.57 -15.00
CA GLN A 108 -0.60 8.43 -15.60
C GLN A 108 -1.55 9.47 -15.00
N PRO A 109 -1.72 10.65 -15.63
CA PRO A 109 -2.49 11.75 -15.05
C PRO A 109 -3.99 11.48 -14.92
N ASP A 110 -4.51 10.44 -15.58
CA ASP A 110 -5.90 9.99 -15.43
C ASP A 110 -6.04 8.85 -14.40
N PHE A 111 -4.93 8.35 -13.86
CA PHE A 111 -4.93 7.38 -12.77
C PHE A 111 -5.11 8.14 -11.45
N PRO A 112 -6.17 7.86 -10.66
CA PRO A 112 -6.48 8.64 -9.47
C PRO A 112 -5.72 8.11 -8.24
N ASN A 113 -4.54 7.52 -8.41
CA ASN A 113 -3.79 6.88 -7.33
C ASN A 113 -2.29 6.74 -7.63
N ALA A 114 -1.53 6.19 -6.68
CA ALA A 114 -0.25 5.52 -6.93
C ALA A 114 -0.40 4.01 -6.65
N ALA A 115 0.36 3.17 -7.36
CA ALA A 115 0.30 1.72 -7.19
C ALA A 115 1.54 1.00 -7.72
N TYR A 116 2.02 0.01 -6.97
CA TYR A 116 2.77 -1.12 -7.51
C TYR A 116 1.85 -2.13 -8.19
N ALA A 117 2.14 -2.43 -9.46
CA ALA A 117 1.32 -3.26 -10.32
C ALA A 117 2.03 -4.59 -10.66
N PRO A 118 1.92 -5.64 -9.82
CA PRO A 118 2.55 -6.95 -10.10
C PRO A 118 1.98 -7.59 -11.39
N ASP A 119 0.70 -7.33 -11.67
CA ASP A 119 -0.01 -7.80 -12.87
C ASP A 119 -0.16 -6.72 -13.96
N GLY A 120 0.37 -5.51 -13.71
CA GLY A 120 0.21 -4.34 -14.57
C GLY A 120 -1.15 -3.69 -14.44
N ILE A 121 -1.33 -2.53 -15.09
CA ILE A 121 -2.62 -1.82 -15.15
C ILE A 121 -2.91 -1.53 -16.63
N PRO A 122 -3.43 -2.51 -17.39
CA PRO A 122 -3.59 -2.41 -18.84
C PRO A 122 -4.41 -1.20 -19.30
N GLU A 123 -5.39 -0.77 -18.50
CA GLU A 123 -6.26 0.38 -18.72
C GLU A 123 -5.45 1.67 -18.87
N PHE A 124 -4.32 1.77 -18.15
CA PHE A 124 -3.39 2.89 -18.20
C PHE A 124 -2.10 2.55 -18.96
N GLY A 125 -2.02 1.37 -19.58
CA GLY A 125 -0.85 0.92 -20.34
C GLY A 125 0.39 0.60 -19.47
N SER A 126 0.21 0.46 -18.15
CA SER A 126 1.27 0.09 -17.23
C SER A 126 1.59 -1.40 -17.33
N ALA A 127 2.88 -1.74 -17.48
CA ALA A 127 3.31 -3.12 -17.61
C ALA A 127 3.26 -3.89 -16.28
N ARG A 128 3.33 -5.22 -16.35
CA ARG A 128 3.58 -6.06 -15.17
C ARG A 128 4.87 -5.67 -14.47
N ASP A 129 4.91 -5.82 -13.16
CA ASP A 129 6.07 -5.50 -12.31
C ASP A 129 6.54 -4.05 -12.52
N SER A 130 5.64 -3.09 -12.29
CA SER A 130 5.90 -1.66 -12.48
C SER A 130 5.25 -0.80 -11.40
N ILE A 131 5.71 0.45 -11.30
CA ILE A 131 5.09 1.49 -10.48
C ILE A 131 4.27 2.39 -11.40
N THR A 132 3.03 2.70 -11.02
CA THR A 132 2.18 3.68 -11.70
C THR A 132 1.83 4.77 -10.74
N VAL A 133 2.14 6.00 -11.10
CA VAL A 133 1.90 7.20 -10.29
C VAL A 133 0.93 8.09 -11.04
N GLY A 134 -0.13 8.48 -10.38
CA GLY A 134 -1.15 9.35 -10.95
C GLY A 134 -1.30 10.64 -10.17
N VAL A 135 -2.53 11.13 -10.09
CA VAL A 135 -2.84 12.42 -9.43
C VAL A 135 -3.97 12.25 -8.43
N ASP A 136 -3.94 13.03 -7.36
CA ASP A 136 -5.05 13.12 -6.43
C ASP A 136 -6.26 13.76 -7.14
N PRO A 137 -7.41 13.06 -7.27
CA PRO A 137 -8.58 13.58 -7.97
C PRO A 137 -9.20 14.81 -7.29
N ARG A 138 -8.87 15.09 -6.02
CA ARG A 138 -9.39 16.22 -5.24
C ARG A 138 -8.66 17.51 -5.55
N SER A 139 -7.35 17.43 -5.75
CA SER A 139 -6.45 18.58 -5.89
C SER A 139 -5.83 18.71 -7.28
N GLY A 140 -5.74 17.60 -8.02
CA GLY A 140 -4.97 17.47 -9.24
C GLY A 140 -3.45 17.42 -9.01
N GLN A 141 -3.01 17.34 -7.75
CA GLN A 141 -1.60 17.20 -7.38
C GLN A 141 -1.08 15.82 -7.77
N SER A 142 0.16 15.74 -8.26
CA SER A 142 0.80 14.44 -8.54
C SER A 142 1.13 13.72 -7.25
N PHE A 143 0.84 12.43 -7.17
CA PHE A 143 1.34 11.61 -6.06
C PHE A 143 2.87 11.47 -6.08
N GLY A 144 3.50 11.76 -7.22
CA GLY A 144 4.95 11.78 -7.36
C GLY A 144 5.64 12.99 -6.76
N GLU A 145 4.87 13.94 -6.20
CA GLU A 145 5.40 15.03 -5.39
C GLU A 145 5.78 14.60 -3.97
N SER A 146 5.41 13.37 -3.57
CA SER A 146 5.72 12.79 -2.25
C SER A 146 6.68 11.61 -2.42
N GLU A 147 7.92 11.75 -1.95
CA GLU A 147 8.96 10.71 -2.07
C GLU A 147 8.54 9.41 -1.38
N ASP A 148 8.02 9.54 -0.17
CA ASP A 148 7.57 8.45 0.71
C ASP A 148 6.39 7.66 0.12
N VAL A 149 5.51 8.28 -0.67
CA VAL A 149 4.46 7.58 -1.44
C VAL A 149 5.09 6.71 -2.54
N ILE A 150 6.08 7.23 -3.28
CA ILE A 150 6.79 6.41 -4.27
C ILE A 150 7.59 5.30 -3.56
N ALA A 151 8.15 5.58 -2.38
CA ALA A 151 8.88 4.60 -1.58
C ALA A 151 7.96 3.49 -1.06
N HIS A 152 6.73 3.84 -0.66
CA HIS A 152 5.68 2.89 -0.29
C HIS A 152 5.36 1.95 -1.46
N GLU A 153 5.13 2.48 -2.66
CA GLU A 153 4.85 1.63 -3.83
C GLU A 153 6.03 0.70 -4.16
N LEU A 154 7.25 1.22 -4.13
CA LEU A 154 8.42 0.39 -4.37
C LEU A 154 8.59 -0.66 -3.25
N ALA A 155 8.22 -0.33 -2.01
CA ALA A 155 8.30 -1.24 -0.90
C ALA A 155 7.32 -2.42 -1.03
N HIS A 156 6.14 -2.23 -1.64
CA HIS A 156 5.27 -3.36 -1.97
C HIS A 156 5.98 -4.39 -2.84
N ARG A 157 6.69 -3.92 -3.88
CA ARG A 157 7.53 -4.79 -4.72
C ARG A 157 8.61 -5.48 -3.93
N VAL A 158 9.28 -4.75 -3.03
CA VAL A 158 10.29 -5.33 -2.15
C VAL A 158 9.71 -6.45 -1.28
N VAL A 159 8.56 -6.21 -0.64
CA VAL A 159 7.89 -7.20 0.23
C VAL A 159 7.51 -8.45 -0.57
N ASP A 160 6.94 -8.29 -1.77
CA ASP A 160 6.55 -9.39 -2.67
C ASP A 160 7.73 -10.30 -3.04
N HIS A 161 8.91 -9.71 -3.26
CA HIS A 161 10.10 -10.43 -3.70
C HIS A 161 10.99 -10.91 -2.54
N MET A 162 11.01 -10.20 -1.41
CA MET A 162 11.84 -10.51 -0.26
C MET A 162 11.27 -11.64 0.58
N THR A 163 9.94 -11.73 0.69
CA THR A 163 9.30 -12.78 1.48
C THR A 163 9.52 -14.15 0.85
N LYS A 164 9.90 -15.13 1.68
CA LYS A 164 10.02 -16.53 1.26
C LYS A 164 8.66 -17.15 0.91
N HIS A 165 7.60 -16.66 1.55
CA HIS A 165 6.24 -17.13 1.39
C HIS A 165 5.34 -15.91 1.11
N PRO A 166 4.77 -15.79 -0.10
CA PRO A 166 3.95 -14.63 -0.45
C PRO A 166 2.80 -14.43 0.53
N LEU A 167 2.62 -13.19 0.96
CA LEU A 167 1.44 -12.76 1.70
C LEU A 167 0.20 -12.87 0.79
N SER A 168 -0.93 -13.25 1.39
CA SER A 168 -2.19 -13.36 0.67
C SER A 168 -2.79 -11.97 0.43
N MET A 169 -2.71 -11.51 -0.83
CA MET A 169 -3.38 -10.28 -1.29
C MET A 169 -4.85 -10.51 -1.66
N ASN A 170 -5.51 -11.48 -1.04
CA ASN A 170 -6.96 -11.61 -1.13
C ASN A 170 -7.57 -10.45 -0.31
N PRO A 171 -8.52 -9.66 -0.85
CA PRO A 171 -9.14 -8.56 -0.11
C PRO A 171 -9.81 -8.94 1.21
N THR A 172 -10.10 -10.22 1.47
CA THR A 172 -10.63 -10.69 2.76
C THR A 172 -9.54 -11.13 3.75
N SER A 173 -8.27 -10.98 3.41
CA SER A 173 -7.12 -11.50 4.17
C SER A 173 -6.43 -10.38 4.93
N GLU A 174 -6.21 -10.58 6.22
CA GLU A 174 -5.48 -9.62 7.06
C GLU A 174 -4.00 -9.46 6.67
N ASP A 175 -3.45 -10.43 5.94
CA ASP A 175 -2.13 -10.32 5.29
C ASP A 175 -1.97 -9.02 4.46
N VAL A 176 -3.07 -8.44 3.96
CA VAL A 176 -3.04 -7.13 3.26
C VAL A 176 -2.59 -6.03 4.22
N ALA A 177 -3.11 -5.97 5.46
CA ALA A 177 -2.70 -4.94 6.43
C ALA A 177 -1.23 -5.07 6.84
N ILE A 178 -0.71 -6.30 6.86
CA ILE A 178 0.73 -6.56 7.08
C ILE A 178 1.53 -6.02 5.90
N HIS A 179 1.09 -6.28 4.66
CA HIS A 179 1.77 -5.84 3.45
C HIS A 179 1.85 -4.31 3.36
N GLU A 180 0.71 -3.64 3.60
CA GLU A 180 0.62 -2.17 3.74
C GLU A 180 1.58 -1.64 4.81
N SER A 181 1.53 -2.20 6.02
CA SER A 181 2.37 -1.73 7.12
C SER A 181 3.86 -1.92 6.88
N LEU A 182 4.24 -3.00 6.19
CA LEU A 182 5.62 -3.19 5.76
C LEU A 182 6.01 -2.14 4.73
N ALA A 183 5.15 -1.86 3.75
CA ALA A 183 5.40 -0.80 2.76
C ALA A 183 5.59 0.57 3.43
N ASP A 184 4.71 0.93 4.37
CA ASP A 184 4.82 2.16 5.17
C ASP A 184 6.12 2.19 5.98
N THR A 185 6.49 1.07 6.60
CA THR A 185 7.72 0.97 7.39
C THR A 185 8.95 1.16 6.52
N PHE A 186 8.98 0.63 5.29
CA PHE A 186 10.10 0.85 4.37
C PHE A 186 10.16 2.29 3.87
N ALA A 187 9.02 2.92 3.56
CA ALA A 187 8.97 4.34 3.23
C ALA A 187 9.54 5.20 4.36
N ALA A 188 9.09 4.96 5.60
CA ALA A 188 9.62 5.60 6.81
C ALA A 188 11.14 5.42 7.00
N LEU A 189 11.73 4.30 6.58
CA LEU A 189 13.17 4.09 6.70
C LEU A 189 13.98 5.02 5.79
N VAL A 190 13.42 5.43 4.66
CA VAL A 190 14.10 6.21 3.62
C VAL A 190 13.67 7.67 3.54
N ASP A 191 12.63 8.04 4.26
CA ASP A 191 12.26 9.44 4.50
C ASP A 191 13.14 10.04 5.61
N ASP A 192 13.84 11.13 5.29
CA ASP A 192 14.80 11.79 6.17
C ASP A 192 14.19 12.92 7.01
N ASP A 193 13.00 13.42 6.67
CA ASP A 193 12.40 14.60 7.28
C ASP A 193 11.31 14.26 8.31
N ASP A 194 10.21 13.59 7.93
CA ASP A 194 9.12 13.20 8.83
C ASP A 194 8.70 11.73 8.69
N PRO A 195 9.58 10.77 9.06
CA PRO A 195 9.40 9.34 8.74
C PRO A 195 8.17 8.67 9.34
N TRP A 196 7.35 9.37 10.14
CA TRP A 196 6.16 8.81 10.77
C TRP A 196 4.86 9.38 10.22
N THR A 197 4.93 10.33 9.29
CA THR A 197 3.79 10.80 8.50
C THR A 197 4.07 10.36 7.07
N LEU A 198 3.07 9.84 6.36
CA LEU A 198 3.20 9.58 4.94
C LEU A 198 2.27 10.48 4.14
N GLY A 199 2.76 10.98 3.00
CA GLY A 199 2.05 11.88 2.12
C GLY A 199 1.96 13.31 2.65
N GLU A 200 2.85 13.74 3.55
CA GLU A 200 2.84 15.08 4.15
C GLU A 200 3.11 16.21 3.14
N ASP A 201 3.76 15.88 2.02
CA ASP A 201 3.95 16.80 0.88
C ASP A 201 2.71 16.88 -0.03
N LEU A 202 1.70 16.04 0.22
CA LEU A 202 0.40 16.13 -0.44
C LEU A 202 -0.55 17.08 0.30
N VAL A 203 -1.72 17.32 -0.28
CA VAL A 203 -2.75 18.19 0.32
C VAL A 203 -3.18 17.71 1.71
N GLU A 204 -3.25 16.40 1.93
CA GLU A 204 -3.50 15.78 3.22
C GLU A 204 -2.62 14.53 3.36
N PRO A 205 -2.07 14.26 4.55
CA PRO A 205 -1.30 13.04 4.77
C PRO A 205 -2.19 11.82 4.58
N VAL A 206 -1.63 10.80 3.93
CA VAL A 206 -2.30 9.52 3.68
C VAL A 206 -2.22 8.63 4.92
N ARG A 207 -1.17 8.79 5.72
CA ARG A 207 -0.94 7.98 6.92
C ARG A 207 -0.22 8.76 8.02
N ILE A 208 -0.54 8.45 9.26
CA ILE A 208 0.21 8.92 10.44
C ILE A 208 0.52 7.69 11.28
N MET A 209 1.74 7.18 11.17
CA MET A 209 2.14 5.91 11.77
C MET A 209 2.16 5.96 13.30
N ASP A 210 2.60 7.07 13.88
CA ASP A 210 2.79 7.20 15.33
C ASP A 210 1.51 7.59 16.10
N HIS A 211 0.57 8.22 15.40
CA HIS A 211 -0.75 8.65 15.89
C HIS A 211 -1.85 8.36 14.84
N PRO A 212 -2.08 7.08 14.48
CA PRO A 212 -3.03 6.68 13.44
C PRO A 212 -4.44 7.19 13.71
N GLU A 213 -4.80 7.39 14.98
CA GLU A 213 -6.10 7.94 15.38
C GLU A 213 -6.39 9.35 14.84
N ARG A 214 -5.35 10.10 14.42
CA ARG A 214 -5.52 11.43 13.80
C ARG A 214 -6.17 11.38 12.42
N LEU A 215 -6.10 10.23 11.74
CA LEU A 215 -6.81 9.95 10.51
C LEU A 215 -7.98 8.97 10.73
N GLY A 216 -8.36 8.71 11.99
CA GLY A 216 -9.39 7.73 12.32
C GLY A 216 -8.94 6.27 12.21
N HIS A 217 -7.64 6.01 11.99
CA HIS A 217 -7.12 4.65 11.92
C HIS A 217 -6.91 4.07 13.33
N PRO A 218 -7.10 2.74 13.55
CA PRO A 218 -6.81 2.09 14.82
C PRO A 218 -5.31 2.15 15.12
N GLY A 219 -4.96 2.52 16.36
CA GLY A 219 -3.60 2.39 16.88
C GLY A 219 -3.42 1.22 17.83
N ASN A 220 -4.50 0.54 18.21
CA ASN A 220 -4.49 -0.59 19.13
C ASN A 220 -5.58 -1.59 18.71
N VAL A 221 -5.33 -2.89 18.94
CA VAL A 221 -6.30 -3.98 18.66
C VAL A 221 -7.67 -3.72 19.31
N SER A 222 -7.72 -3.09 20.47
CA SER A 222 -8.97 -2.75 21.17
C SER A 222 -9.86 -1.75 20.42
N ASP A 223 -9.29 -0.98 19.48
CA ASP A 223 -10.03 -0.02 18.65
C ASP A 223 -10.80 -0.71 17.51
N LEU A 224 -10.38 -1.91 17.09
CA LEU A 224 -11.00 -2.64 15.99
C LEU A 224 -12.50 -2.89 16.23
N LYS A 225 -12.93 -3.11 17.48
CA LYS A 225 -14.35 -3.31 17.80
C LYS A 225 -15.22 -2.08 17.55
N LYS A 226 -14.63 -0.89 17.56
CA LYS A 226 -15.33 0.38 17.32
C LYS A 226 -15.34 0.75 15.84
N ILE A 227 -14.29 0.34 15.12
CA ILE A 227 -14.00 0.73 13.74
C ILE A 227 -14.58 -0.30 12.75
N LEU A 228 -14.43 -1.60 13.04
CA LEU A 228 -14.90 -2.69 12.18
C LEU A 228 -16.34 -3.10 12.52
N VAL A 229 -17.26 -2.15 12.41
CA VAL A 229 -18.69 -2.39 12.57
C VAL A 229 -19.29 -2.82 11.23
N PRO A 230 -20.08 -3.91 11.13
CA PRO A 230 -20.71 -4.33 9.88
C PRO A 230 -21.52 -3.19 9.22
N GLY A 231 -21.28 -2.93 7.93
CA GLY A 231 -21.86 -1.78 7.21
C GLY A 231 -21.37 -0.40 7.67
N GLY A 232 -20.35 -0.34 8.52
CA GLY A 232 -19.65 0.88 8.92
C GLY A 232 -18.69 1.37 7.84
N GLU A 233 -18.13 2.56 8.04
CA GLU A 233 -17.30 3.23 7.03
C GLU A 233 -15.99 2.51 6.68
N HIS A 234 -15.48 1.68 7.58
CA HIS A 234 -14.26 0.89 7.39
C HIS A 234 -14.53 -0.56 6.97
N MET A 235 -15.78 -0.87 6.58
CA MET A 235 -16.14 -2.13 5.94
C MET A 235 -16.38 -1.84 4.46
N VAL A 236 -15.44 -2.26 3.61
CA VAL A 236 -15.45 -1.94 2.18
C VAL A 236 -15.97 -3.15 1.37
N PRO A 237 -16.71 -2.90 0.28
CA PRO A 237 -17.12 -3.97 -0.62
C PRO A 237 -15.89 -4.57 -1.31
N VAL A 238 -15.77 -5.89 -1.27
CA VAL A 238 -14.64 -6.63 -1.87
C VAL A 238 -15.07 -7.66 -2.92
N GLY A 239 -16.34 -7.59 -3.32
CA GLY A 239 -16.89 -8.42 -4.38
C GLY A 239 -18.30 -8.90 -4.07
N ARG A 240 -18.72 -9.95 -4.77
CA ARG A 240 -20.05 -10.55 -4.62
C ARG A 240 -19.98 -12.05 -4.44
N ASP A 241 -20.78 -12.55 -3.49
CA ASP A 241 -20.98 -13.98 -3.30
C ASP A 241 -21.65 -14.56 -4.56
N ARG A 242 -20.98 -15.51 -5.23
CA ARG A 242 -21.43 -16.07 -6.52
C ARG A 242 -22.75 -16.84 -6.43
N ARG A 243 -23.15 -17.29 -5.23
CA ARG A 243 -24.37 -18.09 -5.03
C ARG A 243 -25.59 -17.24 -4.72
N THR A 244 -25.39 -16.14 -4.01
CA THR A 244 -26.45 -15.29 -3.46
C THR A 244 -26.52 -13.91 -4.12
N GLY A 245 -25.47 -13.50 -4.84
CA GLY A 245 -25.33 -12.19 -5.46
C GLY A 245 -25.11 -11.05 -4.46
N LYS A 246 -25.04 -11.35 -3.17
CA LYS A 246 -24.85 -10.36 -2.10
C LYS A 246 -23.44 -9.81 -2.14
N VAL A 247 -23.31 -8.52 -1.83
CA VAL A 247 -22.01 -7.88 -1.61
C VAL A 247 -21.32 -8.56 -0.43
N VAL A 248 -20.05 -8.87 -0.60
CA VAL A 248 -19.15 -9.30 0.46
C VAL A 248 -18.38 -8.07 0.89
N GLU A 249 -18.36 -7.80 2.20
CA GLU A 249 -17.57 -6.72 2.79
C GLU A 249 -16.39 -7.31 3.56
N ALA A 250 -15.28 -6.59 3.57
CA ALA A 250 -14.13 -6.87 4.41
C ALA A 250 -13.65 -5.57 5.11
N PRO A 251 -12.89 -5.68 6.20
CA PRO A 251 -12.19 -4.53 6.76
C PRO A 251 -11.35 -3.81 5.70
N ASP A 252 -11.30 -2.48 5.77
CA ASP A 252 -10.29 -1.73 5.02
C ASP A 252 -8.92 -1.98 5.66
N TRP A 253 -8.11 -2.81 4.99
CA TRP A 253 -6.82 -3.22 5.51
C TRP A 253 -5.79 -2.09 5.53
N HIS A 254 -5.96 -1.03 4.73
CA HIS A 254 -5.12 0.17 4.80
C HIS A 254 -5.31 0.88 6.14
N VAL A 255 -6.54 0.90 6.64
CA VAL A 255 -6.91 1.44 7.97
C VAL A 255 -6.34 0.54 9.07
N VAL A 256 -6.57 -0.77 8.97
CA VAL A 256 -6.11 -1.75 9.99
C VAL A 256 -4.59 -1.74 10.15
N ALA A 257 -3.83 -1.45 9.07
CA ALA A 257 -2.37 -1.29 9.11
C ALA A 257 -1.89 -0.21 10.11
N GLY A 258 -2.76 0.70 10.59
CA GLY A 258 -2.44 1.64 11.67
C GLY A 258 -1.88 0.97 12.94
N ILE A 259 -2.33 -0.24 13.28
CA ILE A 259 -1.87 -1.00 14.46
C ILE A 259 -0.38 -1.38 14.33
N PRO A 260 0.04 -2.16 13.32
CA PRO A 260 1.45 -2.49 13.14
C PRO A 260 2.32 -1.26 12.80
N ASN A 261 1.77 -0.21 12.18
CA ASN A 261 2.49 1.05 11.95
C ASN A 261 2.84 1.77 13.24
N LYS A 262 1.91 1.80 14.20
CA LYS A 262 2.19 2.38 15.52
C LYS A 262 3.30 1.62 16.23
N ALA A 263 3.29 0.28 16.18
CA ALA A 263 4.38 -0.52 16.72
C ALA A 263 5.73 -0.21 16.03
N ALA A 264 5.77 -0.16 14.69
CA ALA A 264 6.98 0.18 13.93
C ALA A 264 7.54 1.55 14.32
N SER A 265 6.67 2.57 14.43
CA SER A 265 7.08 3.92 14.83
C SER A 265 7.64 3.99 16.24
N MET A 266 7.07 3.24 17.20
CA MET A 266 7.57 3.19 18.58
C MET A 266 8.96 2.55 18.62
N ILE A 267 9.18 1.48 17.86
CA ILE A 267 10.50 0.83 17.73
C ILE A 267 11.50 1.80 17.12
N GLY A 268 11.15 2.45 16.00
CA GLY A 268 12.03 3.37 15.30
C GLY A 268 12.36 4.63 16.08
N LYS A 269 11.42 5.19 16.86
CA LYS A 269 11.68 6.35 17.72
C LYS A 269 12.62 6.03 18.88
N GLU A 270 12.55 4.83 19.43
CA GLU A 270 13.35 4.43 20.61
C GLU A 270 14.72 3.85 20.24
N LEU A 271 14.84 3.18 19.08
CA LEU A 271 16.08 2.53 18.63
C LEU A 271 16.76 3.23 17.44
N GLY A 272 16.04 4.07 16.69
CA GLY A 272 16.48 4.66 15.42
C GLY A 272 16.11 3.82 14.19
N LYS A 273 16.02 4.49 13.03
CA LYS A 273 15.67 3.88 11.72
C LYS A 273 16.59 2.70 11.37
N ASP A 274 17.90 2.82 11.60
CA ASP A 274 18.86 1.76 11.28
C ASP A 274 18.56 0.43 11.99
N GLU A 275 18.19 0.49 13.27
CA GLU A 275 17.89 -0.70 14.07
C GLU A 275 16.50 -1.25 13.72
N LEU A 276 15.50 -0.37 13.48
CA LEU A 276 14.20 -0.76 12.95
C LEU A 276 14.35 -1.53 11.64
N GLY A 277 15.12 -1.00 10.69
CA GLY A 277 15.36 -1.60 9.38
C GLY A 277 16.01 -2.97 9.49
N LYS A 278 17.07 -3.12 10.32
CA LYS A 278 17.71 -4.43 10.55
C LYS A 278 16.72 -5.46 11.10
N ILE A 279 15.91 -5.08 12.09
CA ILE A 279 14.91 -5.98 12.70
C ILE A 279 13.88 -6.40 11.67
N TYR A 280 13.26 -5.47 10.95
CA TYR A 280 12.18 -5.76 9.99
C TYR A 280 12.69 -6.53 8.77
N ILE A 281 13.82 -6.14 8.19
CA ILE A 281 14.41 -6.84 7.03
C ILE A 281 14.77 -8.29 7.40
N ASN A 282 15.39 -8.54 8.56
CA ASN A 282 15.70 -9.91 8.98
C ASN A 282 14.42 -10.71 9.34
N ALA A 283 13.39 -10.05 9.87
CA ALA A 283 12.09 -10.67 10.14
C ALA A 283 11.41 -11.17 8.87
N ILE A 284 11.34 -10.34 7.82
CA ILE A 284 10.73 -10.70 6.51
C ILE A 284 11.51 -11.85 5.87
N ARG A 285 12.84 -11.78 5.87
CA ARG A 285 13.70 -12.80 5.24
C ARG A 285 13.58 -14.18 5.88
N LYS A 286 13.34 -14.27 7.19
CA LYS A 286 13.48 -15.53 7.94
C LYS A 286 12.22 -16.04 8.62
N TYR A 287 11.36 -15.14 9.10
CA TYR A 287 10.36 -15.48 10.11
C TYR A 287 8.93 -15.16 9.71
N LEU A 288 8.71 -14.22 8.79
CA LEU A 288 7.37 -13.88 8.34
C LEU A 288 6.72 -15.06 7.60
N GLN A 289 5.47 -15.35 7.96
CA GLN A 289 4.67 -16.42 7.35
C GLN A 289 3.26 -15.88 7.04
N PRO A 290 2.66 -16.26 5.91
CA PRO A 290 1.30 -15.87 5.56
C PRO A 290 0.25 -16.51 6.46
N GLY A 291 -0.92 -15.88 6.59
CA GLY A 291 -2.05 -16.40 7.36
C GLY A 291 -1.81 -16.46 8.87
N LYS A 292 -0.87 -15.66 9.37
CA LYS A 292 -0.59 -15.49 10.80
C LYS A 292 -1.06 -14.15 11.35
N GLU A 293 -1.71 -13.34 10.51
CA GLU A 293 -2.32 -12.06 10.91
C GLU A 293 -1.27 -11.12 11.56
N ILE A 294 -1.67 -10.05 12.23
CA ILE A 294 -0.72 -9.09 12.83
C ILE A 294 0.21 -9.78 13.85
N GLU A 295 -0.26 -10.82 14.53
CA GLU A 295 0.53 -11.65 15.45
C GLU A 295 1.74 -12.30 14.76
N GLY A 296 1.60 -12.66 13.49
CA GLY A 296 2.68 -13.22 12.68
C GLY A 296 3.84 -12.24 12.51
N LEU A 297 3.54 -10.98 12.21
CA LEU A 297 4.55 -9.93 12.08
C LEU A 297 5.20 -9.62 13.45
N ALA A 298 4.42 -9.58 14.52
CA ALA A 298 4.94 -9.41 15.87
C ALA A 298 5.90 -10.54 16.27
N SER A 299 5.50 -11.80 16.05
CA SER A 299 6.37 -12.95 16.31
C SER A 299 7.66 -12.91 15.48
N ALA A 300 7.56 -12.51 14.21
CA ALA A 300 8.70 -12.43 13.31
C ALA A 300 9.72 -11.36 13.73
N THR A 301 9.26 -10.17 14.11
CA THR A 301 10.12 -9.08 14.56
C THR A 301 10.75 -9.36 15.93
N LEU A 302 10.02 -10.00 16.86
CA LEU A 302 10.59 -10.46 18.13
C LEU A 302 11.71 -11.49 17.93
N LYS A 303 11.48 -12.53 17.10
CA LYS A 303 12.52 -13.52 16.76
C LYS A 303 13.73 -12.88 16.10
N SER A 304 13.47 -11.91 15.22
CA SER A 304 14.53 -11.15 14.55
C SER A 304 15.37 -10.34 15.53
N ALA A 305 14.74 -9.59 16.45
CA ALA A 305 15.44 -8.81 17.47
C ALA A 305 16.24 -9.71 18.44
N GLU A 306 15.67 -10.85 18.86
CA GLU A 306 16.37 -11.82 19.70
C GLU A 306 17.59 -12.43 18.99
N GLU A 307 17.46 -12.81 17.71
CA GLU A 307 18.56 -13.36 16.93
C GLU A 307 19.70 -12.35 16.74
N LEU A 308 19.37 -11.11 16.41
CA LEU A 308 20.35 -10.07 16.09
C LEU A 308 21.07 -9.52 17.33
N TYR A 309 20.37 -9.43 18.47
CA TYR A 309 20.87 -8.68 19.63
C TYR A 309 20.89 -9.50 20.94
N GLY A 310 20.23 -10.65 20.98
CA GLY A 310 20.16 -11.54 22.14
C GLY A 310 18.93 -11.30 23.04
N ALA A 311 18.63 -12.30 23.87
CA ALA A 311 17.41 -12.38 24.70
C ALA A 311 17.28 -11.33 25.82
N GLN A 312 18.35 -10.61 26.15
CA GLN A 312 18.37 -9.55 27.18
C GLN A 312 18.66 -8.17 26.59
N SER A 313 18.54 -8.02 25.27
CA SER A 313 18.86 -6.77 24.58
C SER A 313 17.79 -5.70 24.76
N LYS A 314 18.21 -4.43 24.67
CA LYS A 314 17.28 -3.30 24.58
C LYS A 314 16.37 -3.46 23.36
N GLN A 315 16.91 -3.91 22.22
CA GLN A 315 16.18 -4.07 20.97
C GLN A 315 15.01 -5.04 21.07
N LEU A 316 15.23 -6.20 21.70
CA LEU A 316 14.15 -7.18 21.93
C LEU A 316 13.11 -6.61 22.89
N GLN A 317 13.55 -5.99 23.99
CA GLN A 317 12.62 -5.41 24.97
C GLN A 317 11.77 -4.29 24.35
N THR A 318 12.37 -3.36 23.62
CA THR A 318 11.66 -2.28 22.92
C THR A 318 10.69 -2.82 21.87
N THR A 319 11.09 -3.84 21.10
CA THR A 319 10.18 -4.51 20.15
C THR A 319 8.99 -5.13 20.89
N LYS A 320 9.22 -5.76 22.04
CA LYS A 320 8.16 -6.33 22.88
C LYS A 320 7.22 -5.24 23.40
N ASP A 321 7.77 -4.16 23.96
CA ASP A 321 6.99 -3.07 24.54
C ASP A 321 6.12 -2.38 23.47
N ALA A 322 6.62 -2.23 22.24
CA ALA A 322 5.85 -1.67 21.14
C ALA A 322 4.65 -2.55 20.74
N TRP A 323 4.85 -3.86 20.60
CA TRP A 323 3.75 -4.80 20.29
C TRP A 323 2.74 -4.95 21.43
N ASP A 324 3.21 -4.85 22.68
CA ASP A 324 2.35 -4.85 23.87
C ASP A 324 1.48 -3.59 23.90
N ALA A 325 2.07 -2.42 23.64
CA ALA A 325 1.37 -1.14 23.63
C ALA A 325 0.22 -1.08 22.59
N VAL A 326 0.35 -1.78 21.47
CA VAL A 326 -0.72 -1.88 20.45
C VAL A 326 -1.67 -3.08 20.69
N GLY A 327 -1.47 -3.84 21.77
CA GLY A 327 -2.38 -4.90 22.22
C GLY A 327 -2.26 -6.23 21.49
N VAL A 328 -1.15 -6.47 20.77
CA VAL A 328 -0.97 -7.67 19.93
C VAL A 328 -0.42 -8.86 20.73
N LEU A 329 0.42 -8.62 21.75
CA LEU A 329 1.01 -9.74 22.51
C LEU A 329 -0.04 -10.54 23.31
N GLU A 330 -1.10 -9.90 23.78
CA GLU A 330 -2.23 -10.59 24.42
C GLU A 330 -2.96 -11.58 23.49
N LEU A 331 -2.83 -11.42 22.17
CA LEU A 331 -3.38 -12.35 21.18
C LEU A 331 -2.46 -13.56 20.99
N LEU A 332 -1.14 -13.33 20.96
CA LEU A 332 -0.13 -14.39 20.85
C LEU A 332 -0.22 -15.40 21.99
N ASP A 333 -0.41 -14.93 23.22
CA ASP A 333 -0.53 -15.79 24.40
C ASP A 333 -1.79 -16.68 24.39
N LYS A 334 -2.82 -16.33 23.61
CA LYS A 334 -4.06 -17.11 23.49
C LYS A 334 -4.01 -18.19 22.41
N GLN A 335 -2.98 -18.19 21.56
CA GLN A 335 -2.78 -19.20 20.52
C GLN A 335 -1.92 -20.40 20.98
N HIS A 336 -1.40 -20.36 22.21
CA HIS A 336 -0.59 -21.40 22.86
C HIS A 336 -1.26 -21.96 24.12
#